data_AF-X1VE74-F1
#
_entry.id   AF-X1VE74-F1
#
_cell.length_a   1.000
_cell.length_b   1.000
_cell.length_c   1.000
_cell.angle_alpha   90.00
_cell.angle_beta   90.00
_cell.angle_gamma   90.00
#
_symmetry.space_group_name_H-M   'P 1'
#
loop_
_entity.id
_entity.type
_entity.pdbx_description
1 polymer ?
#
loop_
_entity_poly.entity_id
_entity_poly.type
_entity_poly.pdbx_seq_one_letter_code
_entity_poly.pdbx_strand_id
1 'polypeptide(L)'
;MTNNMTLKKWVEECAALTQPDDIVWCDGSEAERERLEGKAFATGELIQLNQEKLPGCVYHRTAVDDVARTEHLTFICTTRREDAGPTNNWMSPEEGYERAGAIFRGSMRGRSMYVIPFSMGPIGSPFSKIGVELTDSIYVVLNMRIMTRMGKAVLDALGTDGEFTKALHGKADRDISKRLILQFPEDNTIWSVGSGYGG
;
A
#
# COMPACT_ATOMS: atom_id res chain seq x y z
N MET A 1 -3.23 -9.74 15.72
CA MET A 1 -1.77 -9.62 15.54
C MET A 1 -1.16 -8.39 16.20
N THR A 2 -1.91 -7.35 16.57
CA THR A 2 -1.38 -6.17 17.28
C THR A 2 -2.27 -5.76 18.46
N ASN A 3 -1.69 -5.06 19.43
CA ASN A 3 -2.42 -4.40 20.52
C ASN A 3 -2.50 -2.88 20.36
N ASN A 4 -1.95 -2.33 19.27
CA ASN A 4 -2.03 -0.90 18.95
C ASN A 4 -3.46 -0.53 18.55
N MET A 5 -4.13 0.26 19.39
CA MET A 5 -5.54 0.62 19.19
C MET A 5 -5.71 1.66 18.08
N THR A 6 -4.74 2.57 17.91
CA THR A 6 -4.72 3.55 16.82
C THR A 6 -4.66 2.85 15.47
N LEU A 7 -3.79 1.84 15.34
CA LEU A 7 -3.68 1.03 14.12
C LEU A 7 -4.97 0.24 13.84
N LYS A 8 -5.55 -0.42 14.84
CA LYS A 8 -6.82 -1.16 14.66
C LYS A 8 -7.95 -0.24 14.17
N LYS A 9 -8.12 0.91 14.82
CA LYS A 9 -9.14 1.89 14.45
C LYS A 9 -8.93 2.40 13.03
N TRP A 10 -7.69 2.73 12.65
CA TRP A 10 -7.39 3.19 11.29
C TRP A 10 -7.67 2.10 10.23
N VAL A 11 -7.32 0.84 10.50
CA VAL A 11 -7.65 -0.30 9.63
C VAL A 11 -9.17 -0.45 9.48
N GLU A 12 -9.94 -0.31 10.56
CA GLU A 12 -11.41 -0.36 10.53
C GLU A 12 -12.02 0.80 9.75
N GLU A 13 -11.51 2.03 9.90
CA GLU A 13 -11.93 3.21 9.14
C GLU A 13 -11.67 3.02 7.64
N CYS A 14 -10.49 2.54 7.26
CA CYS A 14 -10.16 2.24 5.88
C CYS A 14 -11.03 1.10 5.33
N ALA A 15 -11.26 0.02 6.10
CA ALA A 15 -12.14 -1.06 5.69
C ALA A 15 -13.59 -0.59 5.50
N ALA A 16 -14.10 0.31 6.35
CA ALA A 16 -15.43 0.89 6.20
C ALA A 16 -15.56 1.72 4.92
N LEU A 17 -14.49 2.45 4.55
CA LEU A 17 -14.42 3.19 3.29
C LEU A 17 -14.35 2.26 2.08
N THR A 18 -13.42 1.30 2.07
CA THR A 18 -13.07 0.50 0.89
C THR A 18 -13.93 -0.75 0.71
N GLN A 19 -14.55 -1.24 1.78
CA GLN A 19 -15.44 -2.40 1.82
C GLN A 19 -14.82 -3.69 1.25
N PRO A 20 -13.69 -4.18 1.80
CA PRO A 20 -13.10 -5.45 1.40
C PRO A 20 -13.94 -6.63 1.89
N ASP A 21 -13.80 -7.79 1.26
CA ASP A 21 -14.47 -9.03 1.68
C ASP A 21 -13.86 -9.60 2.97
N ASP A 22 -12.55 -9.43 3.13
CA ASP A 22 -11.80 -9.86 4.31
C ASP A 22 -10.56 -8.99 4.55
N ILE A 23 -10.06 -8.98 5.79
CA ILE A 23 -8.85 -8.26 6.19
C ILE A 23 -7.77 -9.28 6.55
N VAL A 24 -6.64 -9.22 5.85
CA VAL A 24 -5.51 -10.15 6.03
C VAL A 24 -4.32 -9.39 6.61
N TRP A 25 -3.89 -9.78 7.80
CA TRP A 25 -2.68 -9.22 8.41
C TRP A 25 -1.46 -9.97 7.90
N CYS A 26 -0.54 -9.24 7.28
CA CYS A 26 0.66 -9.85 6.72
C CYS A 26 1.71 -10.09 7.80
N ASP A 27 2.19 -11.32 7.92
CA ASP A 27 3.20 -11.71 8.91
C ASP A 27 4.63 -11.72 8.35
N GLY A 28 4.79 -11.64 7.02
CA GLY A 28 6.09 -11.62 6.32
C GLY A 28 6.75 -12.99 6.17
N SER A 29 6.12 -14.06 6.64
CA SER A 29 6.67 -15.41 6.64
C SER A 29 6.82 -15.99 5.24
N GLU A 30 7.57 -17.08 5.15
CA GLU A 30 7.71 -17.85 3.92
C GLU A 30 6.40 -18.56 3.53
N ALA A 31 5.69 -19.12 4.51
CA ALA A 31 4.39 -19.76 4.28
C ALA A 31 3.34 -18.75 3.78
N GLU A 32 3.37 -17.51 4.25
CA GLU A 32 2.56 -16.44 3.70
C GLU A 32 2.91 -16.15 2.24
N ARG A 33 4.19 -16.02 1.92
CA ARG A 33 4.67 -15.80 0.54
C ARG A 33 4.15 -16.90 -0.39
N GLU A 34 4.38 -18.16 -0.06
CA GLU A 34 3.95 -19.31 -0.86
C GLU A 34 2.43 -19.34 -1.07
N ARG A 35 1.65 -19.04 -0.01
CA ARG A 35 0.19 -18.96 -0.10
C ARG A 35 -0.28 -17.85 -1.03
N LEU A 36 0.34 -16.68 -0.97
CA LEU A 36 -0.01 -15.53 -1.81
C LEU A 36 0.43 -15.73 -3.26
N GLU A 37 1.63 -16.27 -3.50
CA GLU A 37 2.11 -16.66 -4.82
C GLU A 37 1.19 -17.70 -5.45
N GLY A 38 0.78 -18.74 -4.70
CA GLY A 38 -0.17 -19.74 -5.17
C GLY A 38 -1.51 -19.13 -5.63
N LYS A 39 -2.05 -18.16 -4.89
CA LYS A 39 -3.26 -17.41 -5.30
C LYS A 39 -3.02 -16.60 -6.58
N ALA A 40 -1.88 -15.93 -6.69
CA ALA A 40 -1.54 -15.10 -7.84
C ALA A 40 -1.27 -15.93 -9.10
N PHE A 41 -0.67 -17.13 -8.96
CA PHE A 41 -0.53 -18.08 -10.06
C PHE A 41 -1.88 -18.63 -10.52
N ALA A 42 -2.77 -18.99 -9.58
CA ALA A 42 -4.10 -19.52 -9.91
C ALA A 42 -4.97 -18.52 -10.66
N THR A 43 -4.78 -17.22 -10.43
CA THR A 43 -5.51 -16.13 -11.12
C THR A 43 -4.83 -15.65 -12.40
N GLY A 44 -3.59 -16.07 -12.65
CA GLY A 44 -2.78 -15.59 -13.76
C GLY A 44 -2.19 -14.18 -13.57
N GLU A 45 -2.32 -13.59 -12.38
CA GLU A 45 -1.64 -12.34 -12.02
C GLU A 45 -0.12 -12.53 -12.09
N LEU A 46 0.37 -13.66 -11.58
CA LEU A 46 1.77 -14.06 -11.70
C LEU A 46 1.93 -15.29 -12.59
N ILE A 47 3.06 -15.36 -13.27
CA ILE A 47 3.50 -16.51 -14.06
C ILE A 47 4.81 -17.02 -13.47
N GLN A 48 4.83 -18.28 -13.04
CA GLN A 48 6.06 -18.91 -12.57
C GLN A 48 7.05 -19.06 -13.74
N LEU A 49 8.28 -18.59 -13.55
CA LEU A 49 9.34 -18.77 -14.55
C LEU A 49 9.95 -20.17 -14.46
N ASN A 50 10.80 -20.52 -15.42
CA ASN A 50 11.50 -21.80 -15.42
C ASN A 50 12.37 -21.93 -14.16
N GLN A 51 12.04 -22.87 -13.26
CA GLN A 51 12.69 -23.01 -11.96
C GLN A 51 14.07 -23.69 -12.02
N GLU A 52 14.43 -24.35 -13.11
CA GLU A 52 15.79 -24.86 -13.31
C GLU A 52 16.76 -23.73 -13.65
N LYS A 53 16.28 -22.70 -14.37
CA LYS A 53 17.09 -21.55 -14.80
C LYS A 53 17.00 -20.36 -13.86
N LEU A 54 15.82 -20.11 -13.31
CA LEU A 54 15.48 -18.95 -12.47
C LEU A 54 14.67 -19.40 -11.24
N PRO A 55 15.30 -20.12 -10.28
CA PRO A 55 14.62 -20.58 -9.07
C PRO A 55 14.04 -19.42 -8.27
N GLY A 56 12.80 -19.54 -7.83
CA GLY A 56 12.08 -18.53 -7.05
C GLY A 56 11.65 -17.29 -7.85
N CYS A 57 11.98 -17.19 -9.14
CA CYS A 57 11.59 -16.05 -9.95
C CYS A 57 10.19 -16.22 -10.55
N VAL A 58 9.47 -15.10 -10.61
CA VAL A 58 8.13 -14.98 -11.17
C VAL A 58 8.08 -13.81 -12.13
N TYR A 59 7.10 -13.83 -13.03
CA TYR A 59 6.84 -12.77 -13.99
C TYR A 59 5.43 -12.21 -13.79
N HIS A 60 5.33 -10.88 -13.71
CA HIS A 60 4.09 -10.13 -13.69
C HIS A 60 4.03 -9.24 -14.94
N ARG A 61 2.88 -9.18 -15.61
CA ARG A 61 2.65 -8.27 -16.74
C ARG A 61 1.55 -7.29 -16.36
N THR A 62 1.88 -6.01 -16.39
CA THR A 62 0.95 -4.95 -15.98
C THR A 62 -0.01 -4.59 -17.11
N ALA A 63 -1.01 -3.78 -16.78
CA ALA A 63 -1.88 -3.20 -17.80
C ALA A 63 -1.07 -2.21 -18.66
N VAL A 64 -1.44 -2.07 -19.93
CA VAL A 64 -0.71 -1.25 -20.91
C VAL A 64 -0.66 0.24 -20.55
N ASP A 65 -1.62 0.69 -19.75
CA ASP A 65 -1.82 2.04 -19.24
C ASP A 65 -1.32 2.22 -17.80
N ASP A 66 -0.63 1.21 -17.25
CA ASP A 66 -0.12 1.20 -15.88
C ASP A 66 1.30 0.60 -15.87
N VAL A 67 2.25 1.35 -16.45
CA VAL A 67 3.61 0.89 -16.76
C VAL A 67 4.72 1.79 -16.19
N ALA A 68 4.36 2.91 -15.58
CA ALA A 68 5.29 3.88 -15.03
C ALA A 68 4.62 4.75 -13.96
N ARG A 69 5.45 5.52 -13.25
CA ARG A 69 4.96 6.60 -12.39
C ARG A 69 4.24 7.65 -13.24
N THR A 70 3.19 8.25 -12.68
CA THR A 70 2.43 9.33 -13.31
C THR A 70 2.64 10.61 -12.51
N GLU A 71 3.72 11.33 -12.80
CA GLU A 71 4.16 12.47 -12.00
C GLU A 71 3.11 13.59 -11.95
N HIS A 72 2.40 13.83 -13.06
CA HIS A 72 1.32 14.82 -13.15
C HIS A 72 0.07 14.46 -12.30
N LEU A 73 0.01 13.24 -11.77
CA LEU A 73 -1.04 12.75 -10.86
C LEU A 73 -0.52 12.51 -9.44
N THR A 74 0.73 12.93 -9.16
CA THR A 74 1.35 12.86 -7.84
C THR A 74 1.33 14.24 -7.18
N PHE A 75 0.77 14.36 -5.98
CA PHE A 75 0.52 15.64 -5.30
C PHE A 75 1.04 15.66 -3.86
N ILE A 76 1.67 16.78 -3.50
CA ILE A 76 1.98 17.14 -2.13
C ILE A 76 0.83 17.98 -1.57
N CYS A 77 0.09 17.42 -0.62
CA CYS A 77 -1.11 17.99 -0.05
C CYS A 77 -0.80 18.62 1.31
N THR A 78 -0.48 19.91 1.29
CA THR A 78 -0.21 20.74 2.48
C THR A 78 -1.28 21.80 2.64
N THR A 79 -1.56 22.24 3.88
CA THR A 79 -2.57 23.28 4.14
C THR A 79 -2.25 24.56 3.37
N ARG A 80 -0.97 24.94 3.28
CA ARG A 80 -0.51 26.07 2.47
C ARG A 80 0.19 25.59 1.21
N ARG A 81 -0.10 26.23 0.08
CA ARG A 81 0.47 25.86 -1.23
C ARG A 81 1.98 26.07 -1.29
N GLU A 82 2.48 27.11 -0.62
CA GLU A 82 3.91 27.41 -0.58
C GLU A 82 4.75 26.33 0.09
N ASP A 83 4.17 25.53 1.00
CA ASP A 83 4.88 24.45 1.70
C ASP A 83 5.15 23.23 0.81
N ALA A 84 4.35 23.03 -0.24
CA ALA A 84 4.68 22.09 -1.30
C ALA A 84 5.85 22.61 -2.17
N GLY A 85 6.02 23.93 -2.27
CA GLY A 85 7.08 24.54 -3.06
C GLY A 85 6.86 24.48 -4.58
N PRO A 86 7.78 25.07 -5.37
CA PRO A 86 7.59 25.28 -6.81
C PRO A 86 7.83 24.02 -7.67
N THR A 87 8.40 22.96 -7.09
CA THR A 87 8.75 21.73 -7.81
C THR A 87 7.69 20.63 -7.71
N ASN A 88 6.64 20.85 -6.92
CA ASN A 88 5.62 19.85 -6.63
C ASN A 88 4.27 20.27 -7.18
N ASN A 89 3.47 19.29 -7.61
CA ASN A 89 2.04 19.53 -7.80
C ASN A 89 1.41 19.64 -6.42
N TRP A 90 0.54 20.64 -6.25
CA TRP A 90 -0.16 20.88 -5.00
C TRP A 90 -1.66 20.67 -5.19
N MET A 91 -2.29 20.12 -4.16
CA MET A 91 -3.74 19.99 -3.99
C MET A 91 -4.03 20.29 -2.52
N SER A 92 -5.17 20.90 -2.20
CA SER A 92 -5.50 21.07 -0.77
C SER A 92 -5.73 19.70 -0.13
N PRO A 93 -5.42 19.51 1.18
CA PRO A 93 -5.70 18.25 1.86
C PRO A 93 -7.17 17.84 1.76
N GLU A 94 -8.10 18.79 1.90
CA GLU A 94 -9.53 18.58 1.80
C GLU A 94 -9.93 18.02 0.42
N GLU A 95 -9.48 18.67 -0.67
CA GLU A 95 -9.74 18.20 -2.03
C GLU A 95 -9.11 16.82 -2.28
N GLY A 96 -7.90 16.59 -1.76
CA GLY A 96 -7.19 15.32 -1.87
C GLY A 96 -7.98 14.15 -1.26
N TYR A 97 -8.41 14.30 0.00
CA TYR A 97 -9.22 13.27 0.67
C TYR A 97 -10.60 13.10 0.03
N GLU A 98 -11.25 14.18 -0.40
CA GLU A 98 -12.56 14.10 -1.06
C GLU A 98 -12.47 13.30 -2.36
N ARG A 99 -11.55 13.68 -3.25
CA ARG A 99 -11.40 13.06 -4.57
C ARG A 99 -10.97 11.61 -4.47
N ALA A 100 -9.93 11.32 -3.70
CA ALA A 100 -9.45 9.95 -3.54
C ALA A 100 -10.46 9.10 -2.75
N GLY A 101 -11.12 9.66 -1.73
CA GLY A 101 -12.15 8.99 -0.95
C GLY A 101 -13.37 8.59 -1.78
N ALA A 102 -13.74 9.41 -2.78
CA ALA A 102 -14.79 9.06 -3.73
C ALA A 102 -14.42 7.83 -4.58
N ILE A 103 -13.15 7.70 -4.96
CA ILE A 103 -12.66 6.56 -5.75
C ILE A 103 -12.51 5.30 -4.88
N PHE A 104 -12.02 5.45 -3.64
CA PHE A 104 -11.85 4.34 -2.70
C PHE A 104 -13.18 3.75 -2.22
N ARG A 105 -14.28 4.49 -2.28
CA ARG A 105 -15.56 4.06 -1.70
C ARG A 105 -16.05 2.75 -2.31
N GLY A 106 -15.98 1.67 -1.54
CA GLY A 106 -16.35 0.33 -2.00
C GLY A 106 -15.41 -0.29 -3.05
N SER A 107 -14.21 0.28 -3.25
CA SER A 107 -13.30 -0.14 -4.32
C SER A 107 -12.67 -1.52 -4.11
N MET A 108 -12.74 -2.06 -2.88
CA MET A 108 -12.17 -3.36 -2.52
C MET A 108 -13.21 -4.48 -2.43
N ARG A 109 -14.47 -4.25 -2.81
CA ARG A 109 -15.49 -5.31 -2.86
C ARG A 109 -15.02 -6.46 -3.77
N GLY A 110 -15.16 -7.70 -3.30
CA GLY A 110 -14.65 -8.86 -4.03
C GLY A 110 -13.15 -9.10 -3.85
N ARG A 111 -12.47 -8.35 -2.99
CA ARG A 111 -11.02 -8.43 -2.75
C ARG A 111 -10.71 -8.42 -1.26
N SER A 112 -9.61 -9.06 -0.88
CA SER A 112 -9.04 -8.93 0.47
C SER A 112 -8.31 -7.59 0.60
N MET A 113 -8.39 -6.95 1.78
CA MET A 113 -7.49 -5.87 2.17
C MET A 113 -6.33 -6.46 2.99
N TYR A 114 -5.12 -6.35 2.47
CA TYR A 114 -3.89 -6.74 3.13
C TYR A 114 -3.36 -5.61 4.00
N VAL A 115 -3.01 -5.92 5.25
CA VAL A 115 -2.35 -5.01 6.19
C VAL A 115 -0.87 -5.35 6.21
N ILE A 116 -0.03 -4.49 5.64
CA ILE A 116 1.42 -4.67 5.49
C ILE A 116 2.14 -3.75 6.48
N PRO A 117 2.48 -4.21 7.69
CA PRO A 117 3.39 -3.48 8.56
C PRO A 117 4.81 -3.57 8.03
N PHE A 118 5.52 -2.45 7.88
CA PHE A 118 6.90 -2.43 7.37
C PHE A 118 7.80 -1.42 8.09
N SER A 119 9.11 -1.69 8.05
CA SER A 119 10.16 -0.84 8.61
C SER A 119 11.12 -0.38 7.51
N MET A 120 11.26 0.94 7.40
CA MET A 120 12.27 1.61 6.58
C MET A 120 13.59 1.69 7.35
N GLY A 121 14.46 0.70 7.11
CA GLY A 121 15.70 0.50 7.86
C GLY A 121 15.64 -0.69 8.83
N PRO A 122 16.75 -1.00 9.53
CA PRO A 122 16.80 -2.10 10.50
C PRO A 122 15.73 -1.93 11.59
N ILE A 123 14.96 -2.99 11.86
CA ILE A 123 13.89 -2.97 12.87
C ILE A 123 14.48 -2.62 14.24
N GLY A 124 13.83 -1.70 14.96
CA GLY A 124 14.26 -1.25 16.29
C GLY A 124 15.40 -0.21 16.29
N SER A 125 15.91 0.16 15.11
CA SER A 125 16.86 1.27 15.01
C SER A 125 16.17 2.61 15.36
N PRO A 126 16.83 3.52 16.10
CA PRO A 126 16.29 4.86 16.38
C PRO A 126 16.13 5.71 15.11
N PHE A 127 16.79 5.33 14.00
CA PHE A 127 16.67 5.99 12.70
C PHE A 127 15.66 5.31 11.77
N SER A 128 15.11 4.15 12.16
CA SER A 128 14.08 3.48 11.36
C SER A 128 12.74 4.19 11.47
N LYS A 129 11.94 4.09 10.42
CA LYS A 129 10.56 4.57 10.40
C LYS A 129 9.63 3.41 10.12
N ILE A 130 8.58 3.27 10.93
CA ILE A 130 7.55 2.26 10.74
C ILE A 130 6.42 2.88 9.89
N GLY A 131 5.95 2.11 8.92
CA GLY A 131 4.75 2.39 8.17
C GLY A 131 3.82 1.19 8.19
N VAL A 132 2.54 1.43 7.90
CA VAL A 132 1.60 0.37 7.59
C VAL A 132 0.91 0.73 6.27
N GLU A 133 1.02 -0.17 5.30
CA GLU A 133 0.33 -0.06 4.02
C GLU A 133 -0.89 -0.99 3.97
N LEU A 134 -2.04 -0.44 3.62
CA LEU A 134 -3.27 -1.18 3.33
C LEU A 134 -3.41 -1.30 1.82
N THR A 135 -3.61 -2.50 1.28
CA THR A 135 -3.67 -2.72 -0.17
C THR A 135 -4.60 -3.87 -0.55
N ASP A 136 -5.20 -3.81 -1.73
CA ASP A 136 -5.97 -4.91 -2.33
C ASP A 136 -5.19 -5.70 -3.40
N SER A 137 -3.86 -5.56 -3.39
CA SER A 137 -2.97 -6.10 -4.41
C SER A 137 -1.96 -7.10 -3.84
N ILE A 138 -2.08 -8.37 -4.25
CA ILE A 138 -1.11 -9.41 -3.89
C ILE A 138 0.28 -9.06 -4.43
N TYR A 139 0.35 -8.56 -5.66
CA TYR A 139 1.58 -8.04 -6.24
C TYR A 139 2.30 -7.02 -5.33
N VAL A 140 1.55 -6.09 -4.71
CA VAL A 140 2.12 -5.10 -3.80
C VAL A 140 2.67 -5.76 -2.54
N VAL A 141 1.91 -6.67 -1.91
CA VAL A 141 2.36 -7.41 -0.72
C VAL A 141 3.69 -8.13 -0.99
N LEU A 142 3.78 -8.87 -2.10
CA LEU A 142 4.96 -9.64 -2.45
C LEU A 142 6.18 -8.75 -2.73
N ASN A 143 5.98 -7.59 -3.38
CA ASN A 143 7.06 -6.63 -3.60
C ASN A 143 7.48 -5.93 -2.30
N MET A 144 6.54 -5.56 -1.43
CA MET A 144 6.86 -4.97 -0.13
C MET A 144 7.67 -5.92 0.75
N ARG A 145 7.46 -7.24 0.62
CA ARG A 145 8.28 -8.26 1.30
C ARG A 145 9.74 -8.24 0.86
N ILE A 146 10.00 -7.92 -0.41
CA ILE A 146 11.35 -7.84 -0.96
C ILE A 146 11.98 -6.49 -0.62
N MET A 147 11.22 -5.41 -0.78
CA MET A 147 11.71 -4.03 -0.72
C MET A 147 11.89 -3.50 0.70
N THR A 148 11.19 -4.09 1.68
CA THR A 148 11.18 -3.62 3.07
C THR A 148 11.42 -4.77 4.05
N ARG A 149 11.62 -4.44 5.32
CA ARG A 149 11.44 -5.43 6.40
C ARG A 149 9.98 -5.34 6.81
N MET A 150 9.19 -6.36 6.52
CA MET A 150 7.75 -6.37 6.81
C MET A 150 7.34 -7.46 7.80
N GLY A 151 6.12 -7.34 8.30
CA GLY A 151 5.43 -8.42 9.00
C GLY A 151 5.48 -8.32 10.52
N LYS A 152 5.40 -9.47 11.19
CA LYS A 152 5.18 -9.57 12.64
C LYS A 152 6.23 -8.83 13.46
N ALA A 153 7.51 -8.93 13.09
CA ALA A 153 8.59 -8.27 13.83
C ALA A 153 8.45 -6.74 13.85
N VAL A 154 7.83 -6.15 12.81
CA VAL A 154 7.55 -4.71 12.76
C VAL A 154 6.39 -4.35 13.69
N LEU A 155 5.34 -5.17 13.73
CA LEU A 155 4.24 -4.97 14.69
C LEU A 155 4.72 -5.09 16.14
N ASP A 156 5.60 -6.05 16.42
CA ASP A 156 6.19 -6.22 17.75
C ASP A 156 7.01 -4.97 18.13
N ALA A 157 7.77 -4.39 17.19
CA ALA A 157 8.53 -3.15 17.40
C ALA A 157 7.66 -1.88 17.49
N LEU A 158 6.53 -1.84 16.78
CA LEU A 158 5.56 -0.76 16.87
C LEU A 158 4.89 -0.70 18.25
N GLY A 159 4.72 -1.85 18.91
CA GLY A 159 4.14 -1.92 20.25
C GLY A 159 2.70 -1.40 20.31
N THR A 160 2.25 -0.97 21.49
CA THR A 160 0.88 -0.48 21.74
C THR A 160 0.66 0.97 21.32
N ASP A 161 1.69 1.80 21.45
CA ASP A 161 1.57 3.26 21.36
C ASP A 161 2.49 3.87 20.29
N GLY A 162 3.21 3.04 19.52
CA GLY A 162 4.10 3.53 18.48
C GLY A 162 3.35 4.22 17.35
N GLU A 163 3.99 5.25 16.81
CA GLU A 163 3.55 5.98 15.63
C GLU A 163 3.98 5.27 14.34
N PHE A 164 3.19 5.46 13.29
CA PHE A 164 3.46 4.87 11.99
C PHE A 164 2.95 5.78 10.87
N THR A 165 3.61 5.72 9.70
CA THR A 165 3.10 6.32 8.47
C THR A 165 1.91 5.52 7.97
N LYS A 166 0.80 6.20 7.67
CA LYS A 166 -0.45 5.60 7.17
C LYS A 166 -0.43 5.57 5.65
N ALA A 167 -0.30 4.40 5.05
CA ALA A 167 -0.39 4.26 3.60
C ALA A 167 -1.67 3.49 3.21
N LEU A 168 -2.55 4.11 2.42
CA LEU A 168 -3.71 3.44 1.83
C LEU A 168 -3.52 3.33 0.32
N HIS A 169 -3.50 2.11 -0.18
CA HIS A 169 -3.37 1.78 -1.59
C HIS A 169 -4.60 0.99 -2.08
N GLY A 170 -5.03 1.22 -3.32
CA GLY A 170 -6.07 0.40 -3.94
C GLY A 170 -6.06 0.47 -5.46
N LYS A 171 -6.20 -0.69 -6.11
CA LYS A 171 -6.25 -0.77 -7.58
C LYS A 171 -7.49 -0.09 -8.16
N ALA A 172 -8.61 -0.14 -7.43
CA ALA A 172 -9.93 0.34 -7.87
C ALA A 172 -10.25 -0.17 -9.30
N ASP A 173 -10.80 0.70 -10.16
CA ASP A 173 -11.12 0.37 -11.56
C ASP A 173 -9.93 0.51 -12.52
N ARG A 174 -8.75 0.94 -12.03
CA ARG A 174 -7.54 1.25 -12.83
C ARG A 174 -7.74 2.27 -13.95
N ASP A 175 -8.78 3.09 -13.86
CA ASP A 175 -9.05 4.19 -14.78
C ASP A 175 -7.95 5.26 -14.66
N ILE A 176 -7.12 5.38 -15.71
CA ILE A 176 -5.99 6.31 -15.74
C ILE A 176 -6.41 7.76 -15.49
N SER A 177 -7.65 8.14 -15.84
CA SER A 177 -8.17 9.49 -15.63
C SER A 177 -8.49 9.82 -14.17
N LYS A 178 -8.56 8.78 -13.31
CA LYS A 178 -8.91 8.89 -11.89
C LYS A 178 -7.72 8.60 -10.97
N ARG A 179 -6.57 8.24 -11.51
CA ARG A 179 -5.40 7.87 -10.70
C ARG A 179 -4.92 9.06 -9.87
N LEU A 180 -4.61 8.80 -8.59
CA LEU A 180 -4.09 9.80 -7.66
C LEU A 180 -3.03 9.16 -6.77
N ILE A 181 -1.91 9.86 -6.60
CA ILE A 181 -0.87 9.52 -5.62
C ILE A 181 -0.69 10.77 -4.75
N LEU A 182 -1.18 10.71 -3.52
CA LEU A 182 -1.28 11.86 -2.62
C LEU A 182 -0.38 11.64 -1.41
N GLN A 183 0.46 12.62 -1.12
CA GLN A 183 1.21 12.70 0.13
C GLN A 183 0.62 13.80 1.00
N PHE A 184 0.35 13.50 2.27
CA PHE A 184 -0.15 14.45 3.26
C PHE A 184 0.92 14.59 4.36
N PRO A 185 1.84 15.56 4.25
CA PRO A 185 2.97 15.66 5.17
C PRO A 185 2.58 15.99 6.61
N GLU A 186 1.48 16.72 6.80
CA GLU A 186 1.06 17.26 8.10
C GLU A 186 0.47 16.18 9.03
N ASP A 187 -0.09 15.09 8.48
CA ASP A 187 -0.66 13.98 9.25
C ASP A 187 0.04 12.63 9.01
N ASN A 188 1.16 12.64 8.27
CA ASN A 188 1.99 11.47 7.93
C ASN A 188 1.21 10.37 7.20
N THR A 189 0.45 10.76 6.17
CA THR A 189 -0.42 9.88 5.38
C THR A 189 -0.03 9.87 3.90
N ILE A 190 -0.20 8.72 3.24
CA ILE A 190 -0.03 8.52 1.81
C ILE A 190 -1.25 7.78 1.27
N TRP A 191 -1.94 8.33 0.26
CA TRP A 191 -3.05 7.64 -0.43
C TRP A 191 -2.70 7.43 -1.90
N SER A 192 -2.81 6.20 -2.38
CA SER A 192 -2.54 5.82 -3.78
C SER A 192 -3.72 5.03 -4.33
N VAL A 193 -4.37 5.52 -5.39
CA VAL A 193 -5.55 4.86 -5.96
C VAL A 193 -5.52 4.85 -7.48
N GLY A 194 -5.97 3.75 -8.08
CA GLY A 194 -6.09 3.61 -9.54
C GLY A 194 -4.79 3.22 -10.27
N SER A 195 -3.77 2.80 -9.53
CA SER A 195 -2.52 2.24 -10.04
C SER A 195 -2.22 0.95 -9.27
N GLY A 196 -1.54 -0.01 -9.90
CA GLY A 196 -0.88 -1.12 -9.20
C GLY A 196 0.61 -1.22 -9.50
N TYR A 197 1.18 -0.20 -10.17
CA TYR A 197 2.53 -0.26 -10.71
C TYR A 197 3.55 0.46 -9.84
N GLY A 198 4.57 -0.29 -9.41
CA GLY A 198 5.85 0.26 -8.96
C GLY A 198 5.77 1.05 -7.67
N GLY A 199 5.89 2.38 -7.75
CA GLY A 199 6.07 3.24 -6.58
C GLY A 199 5.34 4.55 -6.69
#